data_AF-F5CET3-F1
#
_entry.id   AF-F5CET3-F1
#
_cell.length_a   1.000
_cell.length_b   1.000
_cell.length_c   1.000
_cell.angle_alpha   90.00
_cell.angle_beta   90.00
_cell.angle_gamma   90.00
#
_symmetry.space_group_name_H-M   'P 1'
#
loop_
_entity.id
_entity.type
_entity.pdbx_description
1 polymer ?
#
loop_
_entity_poly.entity_id
_entity_poly.type
_entity_poly.pdbx_seq_one_letter_code
_entity_poly.pdbx_strand_id
1 'polypeptide(L)'
;MYHTAMQNDRSIVQERLALLLEALGKAQAKLKELGVEFNKDYKKEKRLEEEDKEEKKFLEVKVVESLEPALEAPSAQDFWTAAVEEPKPVEDEEDSSSEDEDKEQPKKKRKKLTVAEKLAKLREEEEKVREMEKRATESESQPRSSEQFERALLAHPNSSQLWIAYMAFHLQATDVEKARNVARKALSTISFREVLDKFNVYVAMLSIECRFGTMESLQKVLEEALQMNEPLKIHSKLLDIYVETGKHQDLVALVELMMRKYKRDPSMYIQCGAACFQLGLVEKARQVMQKAISLLEKKEHVSVLVQFALMENRNGGRERAEALFEQVLAVYPARVDVCSTYVDMLLKNDDKDHIRQVMERMTSQKLPARKMKILFKKWIEVEERMGDLEQVEVLRQRAAQYMEKAKF
;
A
#
# COMPACT_ATOMS: atom_id res chain seq x y z
N MET A 1 -40.80 19.55 -31.96
CA MET A 1 -39.37 19.63 -32.31
C MET A 1 -38.44 18.96 -31.29
N TYR A 2 -38.81 18.79 -30.01
CA TYR A 2 -37.94 18.12 -29.01
C TYR A 2 -37.82 16.60 -29.16
N HIS A 3 -38.85 15.91 -29.67
CA HIS A 3 -38.86 14.44 -29.75
C HIS A 3 -37.92 13.88 -30.84
N THR A 4 -37.68 14.66 -31.90
CA THR A 4 -36.77 14.35 -33.00
C THR A 4 -35.31 14.55 -32.64
N ALA A 5 -35.00 15.47 -31.72
CA ALA A 5 -33.63 15.72 -31.24
C ALA A 5 -33.12 14.56 -30.37
N MET A 6 -33.93 14.08 -29.41
CA MET A 6 -33.56 12.92 -28.58
C MET A 6 -33.42 11.62 -29.38
N GLN A 7 -34.21 11.44 -30.45
CA GLN A 7 -34.07 10.27 -31.31
C GLN A 7 -32.77 10.30 -32.11
N ASN A 8 -32.36 11.47 -32.59
CA ASN A 8 -31.05 11.67 -33.23
C ASN A 8 -29.89 11.43 -32.26
N ASP A 9 -29.96 11.92 -31.02
CA ASP A 9 -28.89 11.70 -30.05
C ASP A 9 -28.77 10.21 -29.67
N ARG A 10 -29.90 9.51 -29.55
CA ARG A 10 -29.91 8.07 -29.31
C ARG A 10 -29.35 7.27 -30.49
N SER A 11 -29.63 7.66 -31.74
CA SER A 11 -29.06 7.00 -32.92
C SER A 11 -27.56 7.24 -33.02
N ILE A 12 -27.07 8.45 -32.71
CA ILE A 12 -25.63 8.79 -32.70
C ILE A 12 -24.89 7.95 -31.63
N VAL A 13 -25.48 7.77 -30.45
CA VAL A 13 -24.88 6.92 -29.40
C VAL A 13 -24.85 5.45 -29.83
N GLN A 14 -25.89 4.97 -30.50
CA GLN A 14 -25.93 3.60 -31.03
C GLN A 14 -24.90 3.37 -32.14
N GLU A 15 -24.70 4.32 -33.05
CA GLU A 15 -23.66 4.25 -34.08
C GLU A 15 -22.25 4.25 -33.47
N ARG A 16 -22.02 5.07 -32.43
CA ARG A 16 -20.74 5.09 -31.71
C ARG A 16 -20.45 3.78 -30.98
N LEU A 17 -21.47 3.17 -30.36
CA LEU A 17 -21.34 1.85 -29.73
C LEU A 17 -21.04 0.76 -30.76
N ALA A 18 -21.67 0.80 -31.94
CA ALA A 18 -21.40 -0.15 -33.02
C ALA A 18 -19.94 -0.04 -33.51
N LEU A 19 -19.44 1.19 -33.70
CA LEU A 19 -18.03 1.44 -34.08
C LEU A 19 -17.04 0.94 -33.01
N LEU A 20 -17.39 1.08 -31.73
CA LEU A 20 -16.55 0.61 -30.61
C LEU A 20 -16.50 -0.92 -30.56
N LEU A 21 -17.62 -1.59 -30.78
CA LEU A 21 -17.68 -3.06 -30.86
C LEU A 21 -16.91 -3.60 -32.06
N GLU A 22 -16.97 -2.92 -33.21
CA GLU A 22 -16.20 -3.30 -34.39
C GLU A 22 -14.68 -3.12 -34.16
N ALA A 23 -14.28 -2.04 -33.48
CA ALA A 23 -12.89 -1.83 -33.09
C ALA A 23 -12.39 -2.89 -32.09
N LEU A 24 -13.23 -3.28 -31.13
CA LEU A 24 -12.95 -4.38 -30.19
C LEU A 24 -12.82 -5.73 -30.90
N GLY A 25 -13.68 -6.01 -31.89
CA GLY A 25 -13.58 -7.20 -32.72
C GLY A 25 -12.28 -7.24 -33.54
N LYS A 26 -11.88 -6.11 -34.13
CA LYS A 26 -10.61 -5.96 -34.85
C LYS A 26 -9.40 -6.12 -33.91
N ALA A 27 -9.50 -5.62 -32.68
CA ALA A 27 -8.47 -5.79 -31.65
C ALA A 27 -8.36 -7.26 -31.21
N GLN A 28 -9.47 -7.95 -30.98
CA GLN A 28 -9.48 -9.38 -30.65
C GLN A 28 -8.94 -10.25 -31.81
N ALA A 29 -9.24 -9.90 -33.06
CA ALA A 29 -8.70 -10.60 -34.22
C ALA A 29 -7.17 -10.43 -34.32
N LYS A 30 -6.65 -9.21 -34.12
CA LYS A 30 -5.20 -8.96 -34.02
C LYS A 30 -4.54 -9.69 -32.85
N LEU A 31 -5.24 -9.82 -31.72
CA LEU A 31 -4.74 -10.55 -30.55
C LEU A 31 -4.67 -12.06 -30.80
N LYS A 32 -5.56 -12.60 -31.65
CA LYS A 32 -5.49 -13.98 -32.16
C LYS A 32 -4.38 -14.17 -33.21
N GLU A 33 -4.15 -13.20 -34.09
CA GLU A 33 -3.04 -13.24 -35.07
C GLU A 33 -1.66 -13.17 -34.40
N LEU A 34 -1.55 -12.53 -33.23
CA LEU A 34 -0.32 -12.44 -32.42
C LEU A 34 0.00 -13.72 -31.62
N GLY A 35 -0.77 -14.81 -31.78
CA GLY A 35 -0.35 -16.15 -31.36
C GLY A 35 -0.04 -16.32 -29.87
N VAL A 36 -0.77 -15.65 -28.97
CA VAL A 36 -0.62 -15.87 -27.53
C VAL A 36 -1.50 -17.03 -27.10
N GLU A 37 -1.00 -18.25 -27.27
CA GLU A 37 -1.49 -19.43 -26.55
C GLU A 37 -1.04 -19.33 -25.08
N PHE A 38 -2.00 -19.24 -24.15
CA PHE A 38 -1.74 -19.39 -22.73
C PHE A 38 -1.30 -20.82 -22.43
N ASN A 39 0.00 -21.01 -22.27
CA ASN A 39 0.65 -22.29 -22.04
C ASN A 39 0.29 -22.85 -20.64
N LYS A 40 -0.34 -24.04 -20.61
CA LYS A 40 -0.67 -24.82 -19.41
C LYS A 40 0.51 -25.74 -19.05
N ASP A 41 1.60 -25.20 -18.51
CA ASP A 41 2.73 -26.03 -18.05
C ASP A 41 3.48 -25.43 -16.84
N TYR A 42 2.78 -25.31 -15.69
CA TYR A 42 3.42 -24.99 -14.40
C TYR A 42 2.92 -25.89 -13.24
N LYS A 43 2.63 -27.17 -13.52
CA LYS A 43 2.19 -28.13 -12.48
C LYS A 43 2.91 -29.48 -12.45
N LYS A 44 4.09 -29.62 -13.08
CA LYS A 44 4.80 -30.91 -13.15
C LYS A 44 6.22 -30.99 -12.58
N GLU A 45 6.81 -29.92 -12.07
CA GLU A 45 8.20 -29.96 -11.55
C GLU A 45 8.34 -30.01 -10.02
N LYS A 46 7.25 -30.12 -9.25
CA LYS A 46 7.33 -30.28 -7.79
C LYS A 46 6.97 -31.69 -7.29
N ARG A 47 6.99 -32.70 -8.17
CA ARG A 47 6.61 -34.10 -7.87
C ARG A 47 7.77 -35.10 -7.92
N LEU A 48 9.03 -34.66 -7.95
CA LEU A 48 10.20 -35.55 -8.05
C LEU A 48 11.27 -35.36 -6.95
N GLU A 49 11.00 -34.61 -5.87
CA GLU A 49 11.96 -34.47 -4.75
C GLU A 49 11.42 -34.92 -3.38
N GLU A 50 10.22 -35.51 -3.30
CA GLU A 50 9.63 -35.96 -2.02
C GLU A 50 9.55 -37.48 -1.86
N GLU A 51 10.34 -38.28 -2.60
CA GLU A 51 10.38 -39.74 -2.44
C GLU A 51 11.53 -40.29 -1.58
N ASP A 52 12.42 -39.48 -1.02
CA ASP A 52 13.47 -39.98 -0.13
C ASP A 52 13.53 -39.22 1.20
N LYS A 53 12.68 -39.63 2.17
CA LYS A 53 13.00 -39.79 3.61
C LYS A 53 11.74 -40.05 4.44
N GLU A 54 11.22 -41.27 4.35
CA GLU A 54 10.56 -41.89 5.51
C GLU A 54 11.65 -42.41 6.46
N GLU A 55 11.62 -41.99 7.74
CA GLU A 55 11.80 -42.87 8.90
C GLU A 55 11.68 -42.08 10.23
N LYS A 56 10.52 -42.20 10.91
CA LYS A 56 10.33 -42.55 12.36
C LYS A 56 9.15 -41.84 13.06
N LYS A 57 8.03 -42.58 13.11
CA LYS A 57 7.07 -42.87 14.21
C LYS A 57 6.31 -41.76 14.96
N PHE A 58 4.97 -41.84 14.84
CA PHE A 58 3.87 -41.73 15.86
C PHE A 58 3.74 -40.41 16.67
N LEU A 59 2.60 -39.73 16.80
CA LEU A 59 1.18 -40.10 17.06
C LEU A 59 0.21 -39.01 16.53
N GLU A 60 -1.02 -39.42 16.24
CA GLU A 60 -2.17 -38.59 15.85
C GLU A 60 -2.56 -37.50 16.86
N VAL A 61 -2.89 -36.30 16.37
CA VAL A 61 -4.01 -35.47 16.88
C VAL A 61 -4.64 -34.72 15.69
N LYS A 62 -5.94 -34.93 15.45
CA LYS A 62 -6.74 -34.18 14.46
C LYS A 62 -6.93 -32.73 14.90
N VAL A 63 -6.57 -31.77 14.04
CA VAL A 63 -7.08 -30.39 14.07
C VAL A 63 -7.41 -29.96 12.63
N VAL A 64 -8.55 -29.29 12.51
CA VAL A 64 -9.28 -28.89 11.31
C VAL A 64 -8.46 -27.96 10.41
N GLU A 65 -8.49 -28.22 9.10
CA GLU A 65 -7.87 -27.38 8.07
C GLU A 65 -8.51 -25.99 8.02
N SER A 66 -7.62 -25.01 8.11
CA SER A 66 -7.79 -23.57 8.06
C SER A 66 -8.30 -23.06 6.71
N LEU A 67 -9.33 -22.21 6.75
CA LEU A 67 -9.67 -21.30 5.65
C LEU A 67 -8.69 -20.13 5.64
N GLU A 68 -8.11 -19.85 4.48
CA GLU A 68 -7.27 -18.68 4.21
C GLU A 68 -8.10 -17.38 4.29
N PRO A 69 -7.58 -16.28 4.87
CA PRO A 69 -8.26 -15.00 4.87
C PRO A 69 -7.98 -14.29 3.54
N ALA A 70 -8.98 -14.26 2.65
CA ALA A 70 -8.95 -13.46 1.43
C ALA A 70 -9.63 -12.11 1.69
N LEU A 71 -8.89 -11.13 2.19
CA LEU A 71 -9.27 -9.71 2.09
C LEU A 71 -7.99 -8.86 1.94
N GLU A 72 -7.66 -8.51 0.70
CA GLU A 72 -6.83 -7.34 0.42
C GLU A 72 -7.70 -6.10 0.62
N ALA A 73 -7.40 -5.32 1.66
CA ALA A 73 -8.04 -4.04 1.90
C ALA A 73 -7.43 -2.96 0.98
N PRO A 74 -8.21 -1.97 0.50
CA PRO A 74 -7.68 -0.83 -0.24
C PRO A 74 -6.71 -0.02 0.65
N SER A 75 -5.64 0.48 0.03
CA SER A 75 -4.65 1.34 0.68
C SER A 75 -5.28 2.66 1.15
N ALA A 76 -4.80 3.20 2.27
CA ALA A 76 -5.20 4.49 2.84
C ALA A 76 -5.06 5.69 1.87
N GLN A 77 -4.46 5.50 0.69
CA GLN A 77 -4.31 6.49 -0.37
C GLN A 77 -5.59 6.71 -1.19
N ASP A 78 -6.46 5.71 -1.32
CA ASP A 78 -7.65 5.77 -2.18
C ASP A 78 -8.84 6.47 -1.53
N PHE A 79 -8.78 6.69 -0.21
CA PHE A 79 -9.88 7.27 0.56
C PHE A 79 -9.94 8.80 0.49
N TRP A 80 -8.83 9.48 0.20
CA TRP A 80 -8.74 10.94 0.29
C TRP A 80 -9.04 11.70 -1.03
N THR A 81 -9.24 11.01 -2.15
CA THR A 81 -9.43 11.63 -3.49
C THR A 81 -10.86 11.59 -4.03
N ALA A 82 -11.83 11.00 -3.33
CA ALA A 82 -13.22 11.01 -3.76
C ALA A 82 -13.90 12.35 -3.41
N ALA A 83 -14.26 13.11 -4.45
CA ALA A 83 -14.92 14.41 -4.35
C ALA A 83 -16.31 14.31 -3.71
N VAL A 84 -16.63 15.34 -2.91
CA VAL A 84 -17.87 15.55 -2.15
C VAL A 84 -19.06 15.76 -3.09
N GLU A 85 -20.10 14.92 -2.97
CA GLU A 85 -21.45 15.23 -3.48
C GLU A 85 -22.38 15.58 -2.31
N GLU A 86 -23.06 16.71 -2.42
CA GLU A 86 -23.97 17.26 -1.40
C GLU A 86 -25.33 16.54 -1.33
N PRO A 87 -25.99 16.49 -0.15
CA PRO A 87 -27.29 15.85 0.02
C PRO A 87 -28.46 16.76 -0.39
N LYS A 88 -29.51 16.16 -0.98
CA LYS A 88 -30.80 16.82 -1.26
C LYS A 88 -31.82 16.61 -0.12
N PRO A 89 -32.82 17.52 0.04
CA PRO A 89 -33.64 17.64 1.24
C PRO A 89 -34.88 16.73 1.25
N VAL A 90 -35.44 16.64 2.46
CA VAL A 90 -36.51 15.79 3.00
C VAL A 90 -37.91 16.29 2.59
N GLU A 91 -38.86 15.37 2.38
CA GLU A 91 -40.30 15.66 2.49
C GLU A 91 -40.91 14.80 3.61
N ASP A 92 -41.50 15.50 4.58
CA ASP A 92 -42.22 14.96 5.74
C ASP A 92 -43.64 14.54 5.33
N GLU A 93 -44.10 13.35 5.74
CA GLU A 93 -45.53 13.01 5.72
C GLU A 93 -46.06 12.86 7.15
N GLU A 94 -47.11 13.63 7.41
CA GLU A 94 -47.81 13.79 8.67
C GLU A 94 -48.63 12.54 9.04
N ASP A 95 -48.48 12.13 10.29
CA ASP A 95 -49.28 11.10 10.95
C ASP A 95 -50.62 11.71 11.39
N SER A 96 -51.73 11.29 10.79
CA SER A 96 -53.08 11.73 11.15
C SER A 96 -53.93 10.52 11.56
N SER A 97 -53.92 10.24 12.86
CA SER A 97 -54.85 9.35 13.56
C SER A 97 -56.21 10.05 13.77
N SER A 98 -57.30 9.37 13.44
CA SER A 98 -58.68 9.77 13.78
C SER A 98 -59.57 8.53 13.93
N GLU A 99 -60.03 8.28 15.16
CA GLU A 99 -61.13 7.36 15.51
C GLU A 99 -62.49 8.05 15.27
N ASP A 100 -63.49 7.37 14.69
CA ASP A 100 -64.72 6.90 15.38
C ASP A 100 -65.85 6.42 14.43
N GLU A 101 -66.83 5.76 15.05
CA GLU A 101 -67.78 4.70 14.64
C GLU A 101 -68.84 4.90 13.52
N ASP A 102 -69.27 3.71 13.03
CA ASP A 102 -70.63 3.22 12.70
C ASP A 102 -71.33 3.40 11.32
N LYS A 103 -71.60 2.21 10.74
CA LYS A 103 -72.75 1.72 9.94
C LYS A 103 -72.91 1.95 8.41
N GLU A 104 -73.10 0.77 7.77
CA GLU A 104 -73.96 0.40 6.62
C GLU A 104 -73.49 0.61 5.15
N GLN A 105 -72.85 -0.45 4.63
CA GLN A 105 -72.79 -1.05 3.26
C GLN A 105 -73.52 -0.36 2.07
N PRO A 106 -72.96 -0.36 0.83
CA PRO A 106 -72.90 -1.60 0.02
C PRO A 106 -71.66 -1.81 -0.88
N LYS A 107 -71.17 -3.06 -0.84
CA LYS A 107 -70.50 -3.86 -1.90
C LYS A 107 -69.89 -3.11 -3.10
N LYS A 108 -68.62 -2.68 -2.98
CA LYS A 108 -67.70 -2.63 -4.14
C LYS A 108 -66.82 -3.88 -4.12
N LYS A 109 -67.02 -4.72 -5.13
CA LYS A 109 -66.36 -6.02 -5.34
C LYS A 109 -64.85 -5.86 -5.11
N ARG A 110 -64.32 -6.45 -4.04
CA ARG A 110 -62.88 -6.75 -3.92
C ARG A 110 -62.48 -7.48 -5.20
N LYS A 111 -61.77 -6.80 -6.12
CA LYS A 111 -61.03 -7.51 -7.16
C LYS A 111 -60.13 -8.45 -6.38
N LYS A 112 -60.41 -9.75 -6.44
CA LYS A 112 -59.51 -10.77 -5.92
C LYS A 112 -58.21 -10.54 -6.68
N LEU A 113 -57.24 -9.88 -6.06
CA LEU A 113 -55.87 -9.82 -6.55
C LEU A 113 -55.53 -11.25 -6.95
N THR A 114 -55.23 -11.43 -8.23
CA THR A 114 -54.98 -12.76 -8.76
C THR A 114 -53.82 -13.37 -7.98
N VAL A 115 -53.76 -14.70 -7.88
CA VAL A 115 -52.68 -15.39 -7.12
C VAL A 115 -51.30 -14.90 -7.58
N ALA A 116 -51.16 -14.53 -8.86
CA ALA A 116 -49.97 -13.93 -9.44
C ALA A 116 -49.63 -12.54 -8.88
N GLU A 117 -50.63 -11.67 -8.64
CA GLU A 117 -50.41 -10.32 -8.13
C GLU A 117 -50.09 -10.30 -6.63
N LYS A 118 -50.67 -11.24 -5.86
CA LYS A 118 -50.28 -11.45 -4.46
C LYS A 118 -48.88 -12.03 -4.33
N LEU A 119 -48.52 -12.98 -5.21
CA LEU A 119 -47.19 -13.56 -5.26
C LEU A 119 -46.13 -12.55 -5.71
N ALA A 120 -46.47 -11.63 -6.62
CA ALA A 120 -45.59 -10.54 -7.02
C ALA A 120 -45.31 -9.58 -5.85
N LYS A 121 -46.34 -9.17 -5.10
CA LYS A 121 -46.15 -8.36 -3.89
C LYS A 121 -45.33 -9.07 -2.81
N LEU A 122 -45.56 -10.37 -2.62
CA LEU A 122 -44.78 -11.17 -1.67
C LEU A 122 -43.32 -11.31 -2.10
N ARG A 123 -43.04 -11.40 -3.40
CA ARG A 123 -41.67 -11.40 -3.93
C ARG A 123 -41.01 -10.04 -3.82
N GLU A 124 -41.73 -8.94 -4.07
CA GLU A 124 -41.21 -7.59 -3.87
C GLU A 124 -40.91 -7.32 -2.38
N GLU A 125 -41.76 -7.82 -1.48
CA GLU A 125 -41.53 -7.75 -0.03
C GLU A 125 -40.35 -8.64 0.39
N GLU A 126 -40.23 -9.86 -0.15
CA GLU A 126 -39.10 -10.76 0.09
C GLU A 126 -37.79 -10.21 -0.48
N GLU A 127 -37.83 -9.55 -1.65
CA GLU A 127 -36.67 -8.88 -2.25
C GLU A 127 -36.26 -7.65 -1.45
N LYS A 128 -37.21 -6.86 -0.95
CA LYS A 128 -36.92 -5.75 -0.01
C LYS A 128 -36.34 -6.26 1.30
N VAL A 129 -36.88 -7.35 1.85
CA VAL A 129 -36.34 -7.99 3.05
C VAL A 129 -34.93 -8.53 2.78
N ARG A 130 -34.70 -9.18 1.63
CA ARG A 130 -33.39 -9.69 1.23
C ARG A 130 -32.39 -8.57 0.94
N GLU A 131 -32.83 -7.43 0.42
CA GLU A 131 -32.01 -6.22 0.27
C GLU A 131 -31.70 -5.60 1.62
N MET A 132 -32.64 -5.57 2.56
CA MET A 132 -32.41 -5.12 3.93
C MET A 132 -31.48 -6.08 4.68
N GLU A 133 -31.61 -7.40 4.48
CA GLU A 133 -30.72 -8.43 5.02
C GLU A 133 -29.33 -8.35 4.37
N LYS A 134 -29.23 -8.15 3.05
CA LYS A 134 -27.96 -7.92 2.36
C LYS A 134 -27.29 -6.64 2.83
N ARG A 135 -28.05 -5.55 2.95
CA ARG A 135 -27.57 -4.29 3.55
C ARG A 135 -27.21 -4.49 5.01
N ALA A 136 -27.87 -5.37 5.76
CA ALA A 136 -27.51 -5.69 7.14
C ALA A 136 -26.21 -6.49 7.20
N THR A 137 -26.02 -7.49 6.33
CA THR A 137 -24.76 -8.26 6.24
C THR A 137 -23.60 -7.43 5.69
N GLU A 138 -23.86 -6.47 4.79
CA GLU A 138 -22.87 -5.51 4.30
C GLU A 138 -22.61 -4.42 5.36
N SER A 139 -23.64 -4.01 6.12
CA SER A 139 -23.55 -3.08 7.26
C SER A 139 -22.93 -3.72 8.49
N GLU A 140 -22.90 -5.04 8.61
CA GLU A 140 -22.13 -5.76 9.62
C GLU A 140 -20.63 -5.67 9.35
N SER A 141 -20.20 -5.28 8.16
CA SER A 141 -18.78 -5.12 7.87
C SER A 141 -18.19 -3.79 8.35
N GLN A 142 -18.99 -2.72 8.43
CA GLN A 142 -18.51 -1.41 8.91
C GLN A 142 -19.57 -0.68 9.74
N PRO A 143 -19.37 -0.53 11.06
CA PRO A 143 -20.29 0.25 11.91
C PRO A 143 -20.35 1.71 11.45
N ARG A 144 -21.58 2.26 11.34
CA ARG A 144 -21.86 3.63 10.87
C ARG A 144 -22.43 4.54 11.96
N SER A 145 -22.72 3.99 13.13
CA SER A 145 -23.22 4.73 14.29
C SER A 145 -22.38 4.45 15.52
N SER A 146 -22.32 5.41 16.44
CA SER A 146 -21.66 5.28 17.73
C SER A 146 -22.09 4.01 18.48
N GLU A 147 -23.38 3.67 18.47
CA GLU A 147 -23.91 2.48 19.13
C GLU A 147 -23.46 1.17 18.46
N GLN A 148 -23.32 1.18 17.13
CA GLN A 148 -22.84 0.03 16.39
C GLN A 148 -21.35 -0.22 16.66
N PHE A 149 -20.54 0.85 16.76
CA PHE A 149 -19.15 0.75 17.20
C PHE A 149 -19.06 0.18 18.61
N GLU A 150 -19.87 0.65 19.56
CA GLU A 150 -19.85 0.12 20.92
C GLU A 150 -20.27 -1.36 20.96
N ARG A 151 -21.29 -1.75 20.21
CA ARG A 151 -21.70 -3.17 20.08
C ARG A 151 -20.57 -4.03 19.51
N ALA A 152 -19.90 -3.58 18.45
CA ALA A 152 -18.78 -4.31 17.85
C ALA A 152 -17.58 -4.40 18.81
N LEU A 153 -17.32 -3.35 19.60
CA LEU A 153 -16.25 -3.32 20.60
C LEU A 153 -16.52 -4.23 21.79
N LEU A 154 -17.80 -4.50 22.12
CA LEU A 154 -18.15 -5.53 23.10
C LEU A 154 -17.77 -6.93 22.62
N ALA A 155 -17.91 -7.20 21.32
CA ALA A 155 -17.51 -8.48 20.72
C ALA A 155 -15.98 -8.60 20.59
N HIS A 156 -15.30 -7.52 20.19
CA HIS A 156 -13.85 -7.49 20.00
C HIS A 156 -13.16 -6.31 20.71
N PRO A 157 -13.00 -6.36 22.05
CA PRO A 157 -12.45 -5.23 22.83
C PRO A 157 -10.98 -4.91 22.54
N ASN A 158 -10.20 -5.89 22.09
CA ASN A 158 -8.76 -5.75 21.87
C ASN A 158 -8.40 -5.23 20.47
N SER A 159 -9.35 -5.13 19.54
CA SER A 159 -9.07 -4.75 18.15
C SER A 159 -8.75 -3.26 18.03
N SER A 160 -7.46 -2.91 17.85
CA SER A 160 -7.06 -1.51 17.62
C SER A 160 -7.69 -0.91 16.38
N GLN A 161 -7.89 -1.71 15.32
CA GLN A 161 -8.50 -1.25 14.07
C GLN A 161 -9.91 -0.71 14.29
N LEU A 162 -10.71 -1.40 15.10
CA LEU A 162 -12.08 -0.99 15.41
C LEU A 162 -12.10 0.28 16.28
N TRP A 163 -11.20 0.38 17.25
CA TRP A 163 -11.03 1.61 18.04
C TRP A 163 -10.59 2.80 17.17
N ILE A 164 -9.67 2.58 16.21
CA ILE A 164 -9.19 3.62 15.30
C ILE A 164 -10.30 4.07 14.34
N ALA A 165 -11.07 3.12 13.80
CA ALA A 165 -12.24 3.45 12.99
C ALA A 165 -13.28 4.26 13.80
N TYR A 166 -13.48 3.92 15.08
CA TYR A 166 -14.39 4.67 15.94
C TYR A 166 -13.88 6.09 16.23
N MET A 167 -12.56 6.26 16.46
CA MET A 167 -11.95 7.59 16.54
C MET A 167 -12.14 8.39 15.25
N ALA A 168 -11.91 7.75 14.09
CA ALA A 168 -12.07 8.39 12.77
C ALA A 168 -13.51 8.84 12.50
N PHE A 169 -14.51 8.07 12.94
CA PHE A 169 -15.92 8.46 12.87
C PHE A 169 -16.20 9.77 13.62
N HIS A 170 -15.69 9.92 14.85
CA HIS A 170 -15.83 11.18 15.61
C HIS A 170 -15.05 12.34 14.96
N LEU A 171 -13.91 12.06 14.33
CA LEU A 171 -13.17 13.08 13.59
C LEU A 171 -13.90 13.56 12.32
N GLN A 172 -14.60 12.66 11.62
CA GLN A 172 -15.46 13.04 10.48
C GLN A 172 -16.61 13.95 10.93
N ALA A 173 -17.13 13.72 12.14
CA ALA A 173 -18.11 14.60 12.78
C ALA A 173 -17.47 15.89 13.36
N THR A 174 -16.17 16.13 13.17
CA THR A 174 -15.38 17.24 13.75
C THR A 174 -15.30 17.27 15.29
N ASP A 175 -15.73 16.20 15.95
CA ASP A 175 -15.72 16.05 17.40
C ASP A 175 -14.37 15.49 17.92
N VAL A 176 -13.34 16.32 17.92
CA VAL A 176 -11.97 15.93 18.31
C VAL A 176 -11.90 15.47 19.78
N GLU A 177 -12.66 16.11 20.67
CA GLU A 177 -12.67 15.75 22.10
C GLU A 177 -13.26 14.37 22.35
N LYS A 178 -14.33 14.00 21.64
CA LYS A 178 -14.90 12.65 21.72
C LYS A 178 -13.92 11.62 21.17
N ALA A 179 -13.23 11.92 20.06
CA ALA A 179 -12.18 11.05 19.54
C ALA A 179 -11.06 10.81 20.57
N ARG A 180 -10.61 11.84 21.30
CA ARG A 180 -9.64 11.69 22.40
C ARG A 180 -10.17 10.80 23.54
N ASN A 181 -11.42 10.98 23.92
CA ASN A 181 -12.05 10.17 24.97
C ASN A 181 -12.16 8.70 24.55
N VAL A 182 -12.52 8.43 23.28
CA VAL A 182 -12.51 7.08 22.70
C VAL A 182 -11.10 6.49 22.72
N ALA A 183 -10.08 7.26 22.36
CA ALA A 183 -8.68 6.82 22.41
C ALA A 183 -8.25 6.42 23.82
N ARG A 184 -8.59 7.23 24.84
CA ARG A 184 -8.31 6.92 26.25
C ARG A 184 -9.07 5.69 26.74
N LYS A 185 -10.35 5.55 26.34
CA LYS A 185 -11.16 4.35 26.60
C LYS A 185 -10.48 3.13 26.01
N ALA A 186 -10.06 3.18 24.75
CA ALA A 186 -9.33 2.11 24.07
C ALA A 186 -8.08 1.66 24.85
N LEU A 187 -7.24 2.59 25.30
CA LEU A 187 -6.02 2.25 26.05
C LEU A 187 -6.30 1.57 27.40
N SER A 188 -7.45 1.90 28.03
CA SER A 188 -7.91 1.30 29.28
C SER A 188 -8.56 -0.07 29.08
N THR A 189 -9.26 -0.28 27.96
CA THR A 189 -10.00 -1.52 27.68
C THR A 189 -9.12 -2.59 27.04
N ILE A 190 -8.19 -2.19 26.16
CA ILE A 190 -7.28 -3.14 25.50
C ILE A 190 -6.38 -3.77 26.56
N SER A 191 -6.29 -5.10 26.52
CA SER A 191 -5.42 -5.87 27.39
C SER A 191 -3.97 -5.39 27.31
N PHE A 192 -3.29 -5.30 28.45
CA PHE A 192 -1.87 -4.94 28.50
C PHE A 192 -0.95 -5.92 27.74
N ARG A 193 -1.43 -7.14 27.46
CA ARG A 193 -0.69 -8.14 26.67
C ARG A 193 -0.60 -7.75 25.20
N GLU A 194 -1.60 -7.05 24.68
CA GLU A 194 -1.67 -6.64 23.28
C GLU A 194 -0.89 -5.34 23.07
N VAL A 195 0.45 -5.45 23.10
CA VAL A 195 1.36 -4.30 22.95
C VAL A 195 1.19 -3.65 21.57
N LEU A 196 0.96 -4.44 20.52
CA LEU A 196 0.79 -3.93 19.15
C LEU A 196 -0.48 -3.09 19.00
N ASP A 197 -1.60 -3.55 19.56
CA ASP A 197 -2.86 -2.80 19.50
C ASP A 197 -2.79 -1.50 20.29
N LYS A 198 -2.18 -1.51 21.49
CA LYS A 198 -1.94 -0.27 22.24
C LYS A 198 -1.03 0.68 21.48
N PHE A 199 0.04 0.17 20.87
CA PHE A 199 0.92 0.98 20.02
C PHE A 199 0.15 1.65 18.88
N ASN A 200 -0.72 0.92 18.18
CA ASN A 200 -1.53 1.48 17.09
C ASN A 200 -2.47 2.60 17.59
N VAL A 201 -3.09 2.42 18.77
CA VAL A 201 -3.93 3.46 19.38
C VAL A 201 -3.12 4.71 19.75
N TYR A 202 -1.91 4.55 20.30
CA TYR A 202 -1.02 5.69 20.57
C TYR A 202 -0.64 6.43 19.28
N VAL A 203 -0.30 5.71 18.21
CA VAL A 203 0.00 6.33 16.91
C VAL A 203 -1.19 7.10 16.36
N ALA A 204 -2.40 6.55 16.47
CA ALA A 204 -3.62 7.25 16.08
C ALA A 204 -3.87 8.49 16.94
N MET A 205 -3.65 8.41 18.25
CA MET A 205 -3.77 9.57 19.15
C MET A 205 -2.75 10.67 18.81
N LEU A 206 -1.50 10.30 18.53
CA LEU A 206 -0.46 11.24 18.07
C LEU A 206 -0.84 11.90 16.73
N SER A 207 -1.42 11.14 15.80
CA SER A 207 -1.94 11.67 14.53
C SER A 207 -3.02 12.73 14.74
N ILE A 208 -3.97 12.47 15.65
CA ILE A 208 -5.03 13.41 16.00
C ILE A 208 -4.45 14.69 16.62
N GLU A 209 -3.53 14.56 17.60
CA GLU A 209 -2.91 15.72 18.23
C GLU A 209 -2.00 16.51 17.26
N CYS A 210 -1.33 15.84 16.33
CA CYS A 210 -0.54 16.51 15.31
C CYS A 210 -1.40 17.36 14.36
N ARG A 211 -2.61 16.90 14.01
CA ARG A 211 -3.50 17.57 13.06
C ARG A 211 -4.39 18.63 13.71
N PHE A 212 -4.95 18.34 14.90
CA PHE A 212 -5.99 19.15 15.54
C PHE A 212 -5.65 19.57 16.98
N GLY A 213 -4.50 19.15 17.49
CA GLY A 213 -4.06 19.42 18.86
C GLY A 213 -3.19 20.65 19.03
N THR A 214 -2.71 20.82 20.25
CA THR A 214 -1.72 21.82 20.64
C THR A 214 -0.36 21.16 20.81
N MET A 215 0.72 21.95 20.81
CA MET A 215 2.06 21.42 21.07
C MET A 215 2.16 20.74 22.45
N GLU A 216 1.47 21.29 23.46
CA GLU A 216 1.45 20.72 24.82
C GLU A 216 0.71 19.39 24.91
N SER A 217 -0.45 19.28 24.24
CA SER A 217 -1.21 18.02 24.23
C SER A 217 -0.45 16.93 23.49
N LEU A 218 0.19 17.27 22.37
CA LEU A 218 1.06 16.36 21.63
C LEU A 218 2.23 15.86 22.48
N GLN A 219 2.90 16.76 23.22
CA GLN A 219 4.02 16.38 24.09
C GLN A 219 3.58 15.43 25.20
N LYS A 220 2.44 15.68 25.85
CA LYS A 220 1.90 14.79 26.89
C LYS A 220 1.63 13.37 26.34
N VAL A 221 0.94 13.28 25.20
CA VAL A 221 0.67 11.99 24.56
C VAL A 221 1.97 11.31 24.12
N LEU A 222 2.95 12.07 23.63
CA LEU A 222 4.25 11.53 23.25
C LEU A 222 5.00 10.97 24.46
N GLU A 223 5.02 11.67 25.59
CA GLU A 223 5.64 11.20 26.83
C GLU A 223 4.98 9.90 27.32
N GLU A 224 3.65 9.85 27.35
CA GLU A 224 2.90 8.63 27.68
C GLU A 224 3.23 7.48 26.72
N ALA A 225 3.25 7.74 25.41
CA ALA A 225 3.55 6.74 24.39
C ALA A 225 4.99 6.21 24.48
N LEU A 226 5.96 7.05 24.86
CA LEU A 226 7.36 6.68 25.05
C LEU A 226 7.62 5.90 26.34
N GLN A 227 6.79 6.09 27.37
CA GLN A 227 6.86 5.28 28.59
C GLN A 227 6.34 3.86 28.38
N MET A 228 5.29 3.72 27.57
CA MET A 228 4.60 2.44 27.37
C MET A 228 5.16 1.60 26.22
N ASN A 229 5.83 2.20 25.24
CA ASN A 229 6.29 1.52 24.03
C ASN A 229 7.78 1.77 23.76
N GLU A 230 8.34 0.97 22.84
CA GLU A 230 9.70 1.15 22.34
C GLU A 230 9.91 2.56 21.76
N PRO A 231 10.84 3.36 22.33
CA PRO A 231 11.01 4.76 21.94
C PRO A 231 11.27 4.97 20.45
N LEU A 232 12.12 4.12 19.85
CA LEU A 232 12.49 4.23 18.44
C LEU A 232 11.28 4.08 17.50
N LYS A 233 10.37 3.13 17.79
CA LYS A 233 9.19 2.88 16.96
C LYS A 233 8.21 4.05 17.00
N ILE A 234 8.03 4.66 18.17
CA ILE A 234 7.17 5.83 18.33
C ILE A 234 7.74 7.03 17.57
N HIS A 235 9.04 7.32 17.72
CA HIS A 235 9.63 8.44 16.98
C HIS A 235 9.64 8.20 15.46
N SER A 236 9.81 6.95 15.00
CA SER A 236 9.68 6.57 13.58
C SER A 236 8.27 6.86 13.05
N LYS A 237 7.22 6.52 13.80
CA LYS A 237 5.84 6.87 13.43
C LYS A 237 5.53 8.35 13.53
N LEU A 238 6.10 9.05 14.49
CA LEU A 238 5.97 10.50 14.57
C LEU A 238 6.64 11.20 13.37
N LEU A 239 7.74 10.64 12.86
CA LEU A 239 8.39 11.10 11.63
C LEU A 239 7.44 11.01 10.42
N ASP A 240 6.80 9.84 10.23
CA ASP A 240 5.79 9.62 9.18
C ASP A 240 4.64 10.65 9.31
N ILE A 241 4.12 10.86 10.53
CA ILE A 241 3.03 11.83 10.80
C ILE A 241 3.46 13.27 10.49
N TYR A 242 4.70 13.66 10.79
CA TYR A 242 5.20 15.01 10.46
C TYR A 242 5.38 15.22 8.96
N VAL A 243 5.72 14.16 8.21
CA VAL A 243 5.72 14.22 6.75
C VAL A 243 4.30 14.46 6.23
N GLU A 244 3.31 13.69 6.71
CA GLU A 244 1.91 13.84 6.29
C GLU A 244 1.32 15.21 6.63
N THR A 245 1.70 15.78 7.78
CA THR A 245 1.20 17.07 8.24
C THR A 245 1.97 18.27 7.67
N GLY A 246 3.09 18.05 6.98
CA GLY A 246 3.89 19.12 6.38
C GLY A 246 4.67 19.98 7.38
N LYS A 247 4.84 19.54 8.64
CA LYS A 247 5.52 20.33 9.69
C LYS A 247 7.04 20.25 9.57
N HIS A 248 7.62 21.12 8.75
CA HIS A 248 9.06 21.12 8.46
C HIS A 248 9.95 21.34 9.70
N GLN A 249 9.62 22.32 10.54
CA GLN A 249 10.46 22.69 11.70
C GLN A 249 10.48 21.58 12.76
N ASP A 250 9.32 21.03 13.07
CA ASP A 250 9.17 19.94 14.04
C ASP A 250 9.86 18.66 13.55
N LEU A 251 9.79 18.36 12.24
CA LEU A 251 10.51 17.24 11.65
C LEU A 251 12.03 17.41 11.83
N VAL A 252 12.57 18.60 11.53
CA VAL A 252 14.01 18.87 11.68
C VAL A 252 14.46 18.68 13.12
N ALA A 253 13.70 19.20 14.09
CA ALA A 253 13.99 19.03 15.51
C ALA A 253 13.94 17.56 15.94
N LEU A 254 12.94 16.80 15.45
CA LEU A 254 12.81 15.37 15.72
C LEU A 254 13.98 14.56 15.14
N VAL A 255 14.37 14.84 13.89
CA VAL A 255 15.50 14.19 13.23
C VAL A 255 16.81 14.45 13.99
N GLU A 256 17.01 15.67 14.50
CA GLU A 256 18.17 15.98 15.35
C GLU A 256 18.14 15.29 16.71
N LEU A 257 16.97 15.12 17.31
CA LEU A 257 16.79 14.33 18.53
C LEU A 257 17.14 12.86 18.28
N MET A 258 16.63 12.30 17.19
CA MET A 258 16.82 10.92 16.77
C MET A 258 18.29 10.59 16.50
N MET A 259 18.99 11.46 15.75
CA MET A 259 20.43 11.32 15.51
C MET A 259 21.25 11.38 16.80
N ARG A 260 20.80 12.12 17.83
CA ARG A 260 21.49 12.19 19.12
C ARG A 260 21.25 10.95 19.97
N LYS A 261 20.02 10.43 20.01
CA LYS A 261 19.63 9.28 20.85
C LYS A 261 20.01 7.94 20.24
N TYR A 262 19.81 7.75 18.93
CA TYR A 262 19.88 6.45 18.26
C TYR A 262 21.08 6.36 17.29
N LYS A 263 22.29 6.65 17.77
CA LYS A 263 23.48 6.79 16.92
C LYS A 263 23.90 5.50 16.18
N ARG A 264 23.58 4.33 16.75
CA ARG A 264 24.07 3.02 16.30
C ARG A 264 23.17 2.32 15.28
N ASP A 265 21.93 2.77 15.08
CA ASP A 265 20.99 2.09 14.19
C ASP A 265 21.05 2.69 12.77
N PRO A 266 21.48 1.94 11.74
CA PRO A 266 21.50 2.42 10.35
C PRO A 266 20.11 2.71 9.80
N SER A 267 19.11 1.93 10.22
CA SER A 267 17.73 2.00 9.75
C SER A 267 17.15 3.38 10.06
N MET A 268 17.58 3.98 11.16
CA MET A 268 17.15 5.29 11.59
C MET A 268 17.57 6.40 10.62
N TYR A 269 18.82 6.39 10.17
CA TYR A 269 19.30 7.40 9.23
C TYR A 269 18.57 7.31 7.88
N ILE A 270 18.25 6.09 7.45
CA ILE A 270 17.48 5.86 6.22
C ILE A 270 16.06 6.43 6.36
N GLN A 271 15.37 6.15 7.47
CA GLN A 271 14.03 6.70 7.72
C GLN A 271 14.04 8.23 7.83
N CYS A 272 14.94 8.79 8.64
CA CYS A 272 15.11 10.24 8.76
C CYS A 272 15.43 10.90 7.41
N GLY A 273 16.30 10.29 6.61
CA GLY A 273 16.60 10.72 5.25
C GLY A 273 15.36 10.72 4.36
N ALA A 274 14.62 9.61 4.34
CA ALA A 274 13.40 9.45 3.56
C ALA A 274 12.36 10.52 3.88
N ALA A 275 12.11 10.78 5.17
CA ALA A 275 11.17 11.82 5.60
C ALA A 275 11.63 13.23 5.19
N CYS A 276 12.93 13.53 5.34
CA CYS A 276 13.48 14.81 4.87
C CYS A 276 13.32 14.97 3.35
N PHE A 277 13.55 13.92 2.56
CA PHE A 277 13.33 13.95 1.11
C PHE A 277 11.86 14.16 0.75
N GLN A 278 10.94 13.46 1.42
CA GLN A 278 9.49 13.60 1.17
C GLN A 278 8.99 15.03 1.44
N LEU A 279 9.53 15.71 2.45
CA LEU A 279 9.23 17.13 2.72
C LEU A 279 10.04 18.13 1.88
N GLY A 280 10.89 17.68 0.95
CA GLY A 280 11.73 18.56 0.14
C GLY A 280 12.93 19.19 0.87
N LEU A 281 13.22 18.75 2.11
CA LEU A 281 14.36 19.20 2.92
C LEU A 281 15.65 18.47 2.51
N VAL A 282 16.04 18.62 1.25
CA VAL A 282 17.15 17.88 0.64
C VAL A 282 18.49 18.14 1.34
N GLU A 283 18.77 19.40 1.71
CA GLU A 283 20.00 19.75 2.41
C GLU A 283 20.12 19.06 3.77
N LYS A 284 19.00 18.97 4.50
CA LYS A 284 18.97 18.29 5.80
C LYS A 284 19.18 16.79 5.62
N ALA A 285 18.56 16.17 4.62
CA ALA A 285 18.77 14.77 4.30
C ALA A 285 20.25 14.47 4.01
N ARG A 286 20.95 15.36 3.28
CA ARG A 286 22.39 15.24 3.04
C ARG A 286 23.23 15.37 4.31
N GLN A 287 22.86 16.27 5.22
CA GLN A 287 23.53 16.38 6.52
C GLN A 287 23.34 15.11 7.35
N VAL A 288 22.14 14.51 7.32
CA VAL A 288 21.86 13.22 7.97
C VAL A 288 22.75 12.11 7.38
N MET A 289 22.89 12.05 6.05
CA MET A 289 23.77 11.09 5.38
C MET A 289 25.23 11.27 5.79
N GLN A 290 25.75 12.50 5.81
CA GLN A 290 27.14 12.77 6.22
C GLN A 290 27.40 12.37 7.68
N LYS A 291 26.43 12.66 8.57
CA LYS A 291 26.48 12.21 9.98
C LYS A 291 26.39 10.70 10.11
N ALA A 292 25.61 10.04 9.24
CA ALA A 292 25.50 8.59 9.22
C ALA A 292 26.88 7.96 8.93
N ILE A 293 27.56 8.42 7.89
CA ILE A 293 28.89 7.89 7.49
C ILE A 293 29.95 8.12 8.58
N SER A 294 29.89 9.24 9.32
CA SER A 294 30.86 9.51 10.38
C SER A 294 30.64 8.69 11.65
N LEU A 295 29.41 8.25 11.93
CA LEU A 295 29.05 7.53 13.16
C LEU A 295 28.93 6.01 12.99
N LEU A 296 28.51 5.53 11.81
CA LEU A 296 28.27 4.12 11.53
C LEU A 296 29.57 3.36 11.22
N GLU A 297 29.50 2.03 11.23
CA GLU A 297 30.62 1.17 10.83
C GLU A 297 30.73 1.00 9.31
N LYS A 298 31.94 0.71 8.81
CA LYS A 298 32.25 0.55 7.37
C LYS A 298 31.38 -0.47 6.63
N LYS A 299 30.86 -1.48 7.35
CA LYS A 299 30.00 -2.52 6.74
C LYS A 299 28.62 -1.97 6.37
N GLU A 300 28.10 -1.05 7.17
CA GLU A 300 26.75 -0.50 7.05
C GLU A 300 26.73 0.73 6.15
N HIS A 301 27.87 1.43 6.01
CA HIS A 301 28.04 2.57 5.11
C HIS A 301 27.52 2.30 3.70
N VAL A 302 27.86 1.13 3.13
CA VAL A 302 27.44 0.76 1.78
C VAL A 302 25.91 0.67 1.68
N SER A 303 25.25 0.06 2.67
CA SER A 303 23.79 -0.08 2.67
C SER A 303 23.11 1.29 2.76
N VAL A 304 23.57 2.14 3.68
CA VAL A 304 23.01 3.48 3.88
C VAL A 304 23.22 4.35 2.64
N LEU A 305 24.43 4.40 2.08
CA LEU A 305 24.75 5.19 0.90
C LEU A 305 23.91 4.80 -0.32
N VAL A 306 23.72 3.49 -0.56
CA VAL A 306 22.86 3.02 -1.66
C VAL A 306 21.42 3.48 -1.48
N GLN A 307 20.87 3.39 -0.26
CA GLN A 307 19.51 3.89 0.00
C GLN A 307 19.40 5.41 -0.21
N PHE A 308 20.39 6.19 0.26
CA PHE A 308 20.42 7.63 0.03
C PHE A 308 20.54 7.98 -1.46
N ALA A 309 21.34 7.25 -2.24
CA ALA A 309 21.45 7.46 -3.67
C ALA A 309 20.12 7.15 -4.39
N LEU A 310 19.43 6.08 -4.01
CA LEU A 310 18.11 5.75 -4.56
C LEU A 310 17.05 6.82 -4.21
N MET A 311 17.11 7.38 -3.00
CA MET A 311 16.21 8.48 -2.58
C MET A 311 16.51 9.78 -3.34
N GLU A 312 17.79 10.15 -3.50
CA GLU A 312 18.18 11.32 -4.31
C GLU A 312 17.69 11.19 -5.76
N ASN A 313 17.78 10.00 -6.37
CA ASN A 313 17.29 9.78 -7.73
C ASN A 313 15.76 9.97 -7.83
N ARG A 314 15.00 9.49 -6.85
CA ARG A 314 13.53 9.67 -6.81
C ARG A 314 13.12 11.13 -6.66
N ASN A 315 13.95 11.93 -6.00
CA ASN A 315 13.71 13.35 -5.72
C ASN A 315 14.34 14.29 -6.75
N GLY A 316 14.79 13.79 -7.90
CA GLY A 316 15.32 14.58 -9.02
C GLY A 316 16.81 14.92 -8.93
N GLY A 317 17.51 14.46 -7.88
CA GLY A 317 18.96 14.62 -7.69
C GLY A 317 19.80 13.60 -8.45
N ARG A 318 19.58 13.45 -9.76
CA ARG A 318 20.17 12.38 -10.60
C ARG A 318 21.70 12.35 -10.58
N GLU A 319 22.34 13.46 -10.95
CA GLU A 319 23.81 13.56 -10.99
C GLU A 319 24.46 13.24 -9.64
N ARG A 320 23.77 13.61 -8.54
CA ARG A 320 24.24 13.31 -7.18
C ARG A 320 24.04 11.84 -6.83
N ALA A 321 22.95 11.22 -7.23
CA ALA A 321 22.77 9.78 -7.08
C ALA A 321 23.87 9.01 -7.82
N GLU A 322 24.18 9.39 -9.05
CA GLU A 322 25.28 8.85 -9.84
C GLU A 322 26.62 9.06 -9.12
N ALA A 323 26.94 10.28 -8.70
CA ALA A 323 28.17 10.58 -7.95
C ALA A 323 28.30 9.74 -6.66
N LEU A 324 27.20 9.48 -5.94
CA LEU A 324 27.20 8.63 -4.75
C LEU A 324 27.47 7.16 -5.10
N PHE A 325 26.83 6.61 -6.14
CA PHE A 325 27.11 5.26 -6.60
C PHE A 325 28.55 5.11 -7.09
N GLU A 326 29.04 6.09 -7.84
CA GLU A 326 30.43 6.18 -8.31
C GLU A 326 31.42 6.19 -7.14
N GLN A 327 31.16 7.00 -6.10
CA GLN A 327 31.97 7.02 -4.89
C GLN A 327 31.96 5.67 -4.17
N VAL A 328 30.80 5.02 -4.05
CA VAL A 328 30.70 3.70 -3.40
C VAL A 328 31.45 2.64 -4.20
N LEU A 329 31.36 2.63 -5.53
CA LEU A 329 32.07 1.67 -6.39
C LEU A 329 33.58 1.92 -6.43
N ALA A 330 34.03 3.18 -6.31
CA ALA A 330 35.44 3.51 -6.19
C ALA A 330 36.05 2.98 -4.88
N VAL A 331 35.33 3.09 -3.76
CA VAL A 331 35.79 2.61 -2.44
C VAL A 331 35.60 1.10 -2.29
N TYR A 332 34.51 0.55 -2.81
CA TYR A 332 34.11 -0.85 -2.66
C TYR A 332 33.86 -1.56 -4.02
N PRO A 333 34.90 -1.73 -4.85
CA PRO A 333 34.79 -2.34 -6.18
C PRO A 333 34.25 -3.78 -6.15
N ALA A 334 34.46 -4.49 -5.05
CA ALA A 334 34.04 -5.88 -4.90
C ALA A 334 32.53 -6.07 -4.65
N ARG A 335 31.74 -5.01 -4.45
CA ARG A 335 30.29 -5.09 -4.19
C ARG A 335 29.49 -5.05 -5.49
N VAL A 336 29.33 -6.21 -6.12
CA VAL A 336 28.55 -6.35 -7.37
C VAL A 336 27.08 -5.98 -7.17
N ASP A 337 26.51 -6.21 -5.98
CA ASP A 337 25.12 -5.84 -5.63
C ASP A 337 24.86 -4.32 -5.82
N VAL A 338 25.85 -3.49 -5.50
CA VAL A 338 25.78 -2.03 -5.69
C VAL A 338 25.82 -1.69 -7.18
N CYS A 339 26.65 -2.39 -7.95
CA CYS A 339 26.69 -2.21 -9.40
C CYS A 339 25.37 -2.60 -10.06
N SER A 340 24.75 -3.72 -9.66
CA SER A 340 23.45 -4.11 -10.21
C SER A 340 22.36 -3.09 -9.90
N THR A 341 22.32 -2.57 -8.67
CA THR A 341 21.34 -1.54 -8.30
C THR A 341 21.59 -0.21 -9.01
N TYR A 342 22.86 0.16 -9.22
CA TYR A 342 23.22 1.35 -9.98
C TYR A 342 22.82 1.23 -11.46
N VAL A 343 23.08 0.09 -12.09
CA VAL A 343 22.67 -0.17 -13.48
C VAL A 343 21.14 -0.20 -13.61
N ASP A 344 20.43 -0.80 -12.65
CA ASP A 344 18.96 -0.77 -12.63
C ASP A 344 18.41 0.66 -12.46
N MET A 345 19.14 1.53 -11.76
CA MET A 345 18.81 2.94 -11.63
C MET A 345 19.02 3.68 -12.98
N LEU A 346 20.16 3.48 -13.62
CA LEU A 346 20.46 4.08 -14.93
C LEU A 346 19.51 3.58 -16.03
N LEU A 347 19.09 2.31 -15.98
CA LEU A 347 18.15 1.72 -16.94
C LEU A 347 16.77 2.37 -16.86
N LYS A 348 16.36 2.86 -15.69
CA LYS A 348 15.12 3.66 -15.54
C LYS A 348 15.24 5.04 -16.17
N ASN A 349 16.47 5.57 -16.26
CA ASN A 349 16.76 6.88 -16.83
C ASN A 349 17.08 6.82 -18.35
N ASP A 350 17.13 5.61 -18.94
CA ASP A 350 17.46 5.30 -20.36
C ASP A 350 18.83 5.82 -20.86
N ASP A 351 19.80 5.95 -19.94
CA ASP A 351 21.15 6.42 -20.26
C ASP A 351 22.07 5.27 -20.69
N LYS A 352 21.96 4.90 -21.97
CA LYS A 352 22.67 3.74 -22.56
C LYS A 352 24.19 3.84 -22.45
N ASP A 353 24.73 5.03 -22.69
CA ASP A 353 26.18 5.24 -22.73
C ASP A 353 26.80 5.14 -21.34
N HIS A 354 26.16 5.72 -20.31
CA HIS A 354 26.62 5.61 -18.93
C HIS A 354 26.57 4.16 -18.43
N ILE A 355 25.53 3.40 -18.79
CA ILE A 355 25.43 1.98 -18.46
C ILE A 355 26.64 1.21 -19.03
N ARG A 356 26.96 1.41 -20.31
CA ARG A 356 28.09 0.74 -20.96
C ARG A 356 29.42 1.12 -20.32
N GLN A 357 29.66 2.40 -20.05
CA GLN A 357 30.87 2.86 -19.37
C GLN A 357 31.05 2.24 -17.98
N VAL A 358 29.98 2.20 -17.19
CA VAL A 358 30.00 1.60 -15.84
C VAL A 358 30.31 0.11 -15.92
N MET A 359 29.66 -0.62 -16.83
CA MET A 359 29.83 -2.06 -16.99
C MET A 359 31.21 -2.43 -17.55
N GLU A 360 31.73 -1.67 -18.52
CA GLU A 360 33.09 -1.83 -19.03
C GLU A 360 34.13 -1.61 -17.93
N ARG A 361 33.97 -0.58 -17.12
CA ARG A 361 34.86 -0.32 -16.00
C ARG A 361 34.79 -1.45 -14.97
N MET A 362 33.60 -1.91 -14.60
CA MET A 362 33.44 -2.97 -13.61
C MET A 362 33.98 -4.31 -14.11
N THR A 363 33.89 -4.60 -15.41
CA THR A 363 34.48 -5.81 -16.00
C THR A 363 35.99 -5.72 -16.19
N SER A 364 36.55 -4.51 -16.29
CA SER A 364 38.01 -4.31 -16.29
C SER A 364 38.66 -4.55 -14.93
N GLN A 365 37.88 -4.51 -13.84
CA GLN A 365 38.39 -4.77 -12.51
C GLN A 365 38.65 -6.26 -12.26
N LYS A 366 39.67 -6.56 -11.46
CA LYS A 366 40.02 -7.93 -11.05
C LYS A 366 39.07 -8.40 -9.95
N LEU A 367 37.91 -8.92 -10.35
CA LEU A 367 36.91 -9.49 -9.43
C LEU A 367 36.95 -11.03 -9.44
N PRO A 368 36.57 -11.70 -8.34
CA PRO A 368 36.42 -13.15 -8.30
C PRO A 368 35.49 -13.68 -9.39
N ALA A 369 35.79 -14.85 -9.96
CA ALA A 369 35.05 -15.44 -11.09
C ALA A 369 33.54 -15.51 -10.88
N ARG A 370 33.09 -15.84 -9.66
CA ARG A 370 31.65 -15.89 -9.31
C ARG A 370 30.96 -14.54 -9.46
N LYS A 371 31.65 -13.47 -9.04
CA LYS A 371 31.16 -12.08 -9.11
C LYS A 371 31.16 -11.56 -10.56
N MET A 372 32.20 -11.88 -11.32
CA MET A 372 32.26 -11.58 -12.75
C MET A 372 31.15 -12.26 -13.53
N LYS A 373 30.83 -13.52 -13.23
CA LYS A 373 29.70 -14.22 -13.87
C LYS A 373 28.36 -13.52 -13.64
N ILE A 374 28.11 -13.04 -12.41
CA ILE A 374 26.88 -12.29 -12.07
C ILE A 374 26.84 -10.97 -12.85
N LEU A 375 27.95 -10.25 -12.90
CA LEU A 375 28.07 -8.98 -13.64
C LEU A 375 27.85 -9.17 -15.14
N PHE A 376 28.49 -10.16 -15.77
CA PHE A 376 28.29 -10.46 -17.19
C PHE A 376 26.86 -10.90 -17.51
N LYS A 377 26.23 -11.71 -16.63
CA LYS A 377 24.82 -12.09 -16.79
C LYS A 377 23.93 -10.85 -16.78
N LYS A 378 24.14 -9.94 -15.83
CA LYS A 378 23.38 -8.68 -15.74
C LYS A 378 23.63 -7.78 -16.94
N TRP A 379 24.87 -7.72 -17.45
CA TRP A 379 25.18 -6.94 -18.66
C TRP A 379 24.40 -7.45 -19.86
N ILE A 380 24.40 -8.77 -20.07
CA ILE A 380 23.64 -9.38 -21.16
C ILE A 380 22.14 -9.09 -21.00
N GLU A 381 21.56 -9.24 -19.80
CA GLU A 381 20.15 -8.91 -19.54
C GLU A 381 19.82 -7.44 -19.85
N VAL A 382 20.75 -6.53 -19.57
CA VAL A 382 20.58 -5.09 -19.82
C VAL A 382 20.68 -4.78 -21.31
N GLU A 383 21.67 -5.35 -22.01
CA GLU A 383 21.88 -5.13 -23.44
C GLU A 383 20.76 -5.76 -24.28
N GLU A 384 20.23 -6.92 -23.85
CA GLU A 384 19.05 -7.55 -24.44
C GLU A 384 17.80 -6.66 -24.31
N ARG A 385 17.66 -5.92 -23.20
CA ARG A 385 16.58 -4.91 -23.05
C ARG A 385 16.79 -3.68 -23.92
N MET A 386 18.04 -3.31 -24.19
CA MET A 386 18.39 -2.20 -25.06
C MET A 386 18.26 -2.53 -26.55
N GLY A 387 18.32 -3.82 -26.90
CA GLY A 387 18.13 -4.33 -28.26
C GLY A 387 19.39 -4.43 -29.11
N ASP A 388 20.59 -4.31 -28.52
CA ASP A 388 21.86 -4.35 -29.26
C ASP A 388 22.44 -5.78 -29.29
N LEU A 389 22.14 -6.51 -30.36
CA LEU A 389 22.54 -7.92 -30.51
C LEU A 389 24.06 -8.09 -30.73
N GLU A 390 24.72 -7.12 -31.35
CA GLU A 390 26.16 -7.18 -31.61
C GLU A 390 26.94 -7.09 -30.30
N GLN A 391 26.56 -6.18 -29.41
CA GLN A 391 27.17 -6.09 -28.08
C GLN A 391 26.91 -7.33 -27.24
N VAL A 392 25.72 -7.95 -27.32
CA VAL A 392 25.44 -9.20 -26.60
C VAL A 392 26.40 -10.33 -27.00
N GLU A 393 26.72 -10.48 -28.27
CA GLU A 393 27.64 -11.52 -28.75
C GLU A 393 29.08 -11.25 -28.30
N VAL A 394 29.55 -10.00 -28.41
CA VAL A 394 30.86 -9.57 -27.90
C VAL A 394 30.98 -9.84 -26.39
N LEU A 395 29.91 -9.58 -25.64
CA LEU A 395 29.87 -9.81 -24.20
C LEU A 395 29.89 -11.30 -23.82
N ARG A 396 29.18 -12.15 -24.57
CA ARG A 396 29.22 -13.60 -24.40
C ARG A 396 30.64 -14.15 -24.62
N GLN A 397 31.32 -13.68 -25.66
CA GLN A 397 32.72 -14.06 -25.93
C GLN A 397 33.67 -13.57 -24.82
N ARG A 398 33.50 -12.32 -24.36
CA ARG A 398 34.32 -11.74 -23.28
C ARG A 398 34.10 -12.45 -21.94
N ALA A 399 32.86 -12.86 -21.64
CA ALA A 399 32.53 -13.65 -20.47
C ALA A 399 33.17 -15.05 -20.52
N ALA A 400 33.15 -15.72 -21.69
CA ALA A 400 33.80 -17.01 -21.89
C ALA A 400 35.32 -16.93 -21.67
N GLN A 401 35.98 -15.94 -22.27
CA GLN A 401 37.41 -15.71 -22.09
C GLN A 401 37.80 -15.44 -20.63
N TYR A 402 36.96 -14.71 -19.88
CA TYR A 402 37.19 -14.47 -18.46
C TYR A 402 37.02 -15.73 -17.61
N MET A 403 36.05 -16.58 -17.93
CA MET A 403 35.85 -17.85 -17.22
C MET A 403 36.97 -18.85 -17.50
N GLU A 404 37.51 -18.88 -18.73
CA GLU A 404 38.68 -19.71 -19.05
C GLU A 404 39.92 -19.24 -18.30
N LYS A 405 40.18 -17.93 -18.26
CA LYS A 405 41.30 -17.34 -17.52
C LYS A 405 41.20 -17.50 -16.00
N ALA A 406 40.00 -17.71 -15.45
CA ALA A 406 39.78 -17.86 -14.02
C ALA A 406 39.63 -19.33 -13.55
N LYS A 407 39.68 -20.30 -14.48
CA LYS A 407 39.78 -21.74 -14.17
C LYS A 407 41.21 -22.20 -13.92
N PHE A 408 42.19 -21.36 -14.26
CA PHE A 408 43.59 -21.46 -13.87
C PHE A 408 43.86 -20.51 -12.69
#